data_AF-A0A059BZ74-F1
#
_entry.id   AF-A0A059BZ74-F1
#
_cell.length_a   1.000
_cell.length_b   1.000
_cell.length_c   1.000
_cell.angle_alpha   90.00
_cell.angle_beta   90.00
_cell.angle_gamma   90.00
#
_symmetry.space_group_name_H-M   'P 1'
#
loop_
_entity.id
_entity.type
_entity.pdbx_description
1 polymer ?
#
loop_
_entity_poly.entity_id
_entity_poly.type
_entity_poly.pdbx_seq_one_letter_code
_entity_poly.pdbx_strand_id
1 'polypeptide(L)'
;MAVNNCGENSHGECALGALGRFSFQPLPENPLLGPSASTLDAVGALRRTLLTEHQTWRLFTAPWLHAGIFHLLINLVSVVYLGIHLEQEFGPLRSGMIYTLSALVGSLVSATFVQDSPQVGSSAALFGLLGAMLAVLIRYWRHFNDKCAALLFIFSIFTINFALGLLPYIDNFSSIGGFTSGFLLGFVSLYKPHCRDLPTNKVGLFDYGVQSSIKLKQKLDKPVLRIVALLLFGLVFSGCLVTALWRINLNQYCSWCHFLNCIPSKRWSCNDMTSSCEILQSVEHNAELTLTCMANGKFMVFPFTNISPARVGDLCTLICS
;
A
#
# COMPACT_ATOMS: atom_id res chain seq x y z
N MET A 1 -6.91 -1.39 -14.60
CA MET A 1 -7.95 -0.47 -15.12
C MET A 1 -7.62 0.92 -14.63
N ALA A 2 -7.54 1.92 -15.50
CA ALA A 2 -7.48 3.33 -15.09
C ALA A 2 -8.90 3.88 -15.16
N VAL A 3 -9.52 4.14 -14.02
CA VAL A 3 -10.82 4.82 -13.95
C VAL A 3 -10.54 6.27 -13.63
N ASN A 4 -10.67 7.13 -14.64
CA ASN A 4 -10.63 8.57 -14.46
C ASN A 4 -11.96 9.16 -14.93
N ASN A 5 -12.74 9.59 -13.96
CA ASN A 5 -14.07 10.14 -14.11
C ASN A 5 -14.12 11.60 -13.65
N CYS A 6 -12.99 12.31 -13.55
CA CYS A 6 -13.01 13.70 -13.06
C CYS A 6 -13.90 14.61 -13.92
N GLY A 7 -13.89 14.45 -15.25
CA GLY A 7 -14.78 15.21 -16.13
C GLY A 7 -16.28 14.96 -15.90
N GLU A 8 -16.64 13.73 -15.50
CA GLU A 8 -18.03 13.35 -15.19
C GLU A 8 -18.42 13.66 -13.73
N ASN A 9 -17.48 13.61 -12.80
CA ASN A 9 -17.73 13.69 -11.35
C ASN A 9 -17.41 15.06 -10.71
N SER A 10 -16.64 15.90 -11.41
CA SER A 10 -16.14 17.17 -10.91
C SER A 10 -16.40 18.32 -11.90
N HIS A 11 -17.15 18.06 -12.98
CA HIS A 11 -17.76 19.04 -13.90
C HIS A 11 -16.87 20.24 -14.30
N GLY A 12 -15.56 20.02 -14.47
CA GLY A 12 -14.60 21.02 -14.95
C GLY A 12 -13.55 21.47 -13.94
N GLU A 13 -13.75 21.26 -12.64
CA GLU A 13 -12.73 21.52 -11.60
C GLU A 13 -11.83 20.30 -11.41
N CYS A 14 -10.98 20.05 -12.40
CA CYS A 14 -10.02 18.95 -12.35
C CYS A 14 -8.58 19.45 -12.27
N ALA A 15 -7.75 18.74 -11.50
CA ALA A 15 -6.32 18.92 -11.59
C ALA A 15 -5.85 18.50 -13.00
N LEU A 16 -5.01 19.34 -13.62
CA LEU A 16 -4.54 19.13 -15.00
C LEU A 16 -5.69 19.00 -16.01
N GLY A 17 -6.70 19.86 -15.93
CA GLY A 17 -7.89 19.85 -16.80
C GLY A 17 -7.60 19.87 -18.32
N ALA A 18 -6.45 20.41 -18.73
CA ALA A 18 -6.00 20.37 -20.13
C ALA A 18 -5.82 18.94 -20.69
N LEU A 19 -5.68 17.93 -19.81
CA LEU A 19 -5.56 16.53 -20.19
C LEU A 19 -6.91 15.84 -20.48
N GLY A 20 -8.04 16.55 -20.31
CA GLY A 20 -9.38 16.02 -20.58
C GLY A 20 -9.66 14.72 -19.85
N ARG A 21 -9.81 13.61 -20.59
CA ARG A 21 -10.03 12.25 -20.06
C ARG A 21 -8.88 11.72 -19.19
N PHE A 22 -7.72 12.38 -19.15
CA PHE A 22 -6.59 12.02 -18.28
C PHE A 22 -6.32 13.04 -17.17
N SER A 23 -7.30 13.90 -16.86
CA SER A 23 -7.27 14.81 -15.71
C SER A 23 -7.33 14.06 -14.36
N PHE A 24 -7.20 14.75 -13.23
CA PHE A 24 -7.25 14.10 -11.91
C PHE A 24 -8.21 14.83 -11.00
N GLN A 25 -8.63 14.17 -9.92
CA GLN A 25 -9.38 14.87 -8.88
C GLN A 25 -8.55 16.03 -8.31
N PRO A 26 -9.21 17.09 -7.81
CA PRO A 26 -8.55 18.20 -7.15
C PRO A 26 -7.52 17.72 -6.12
N LEU A 27 -6.36 18.37 -6.07
CA LEU A 27 -5.29 18.03 -5.13
C LEU A 27 -5.71 18.01 -3.65
N PRO A 28 -6.65 18.86 -3.17
CA PRO A 28 -7.18 18.76 -1.81
C PRO A 28 -7.92 17.45 -1.53
N GLU A 29 -8.51 16.83 -2.55
CA GLU A 29 -9.20 15.54 -2.44
C GLU A 29 -8.21 14.39 -2.58
N ASN A 30 -7.37 14.40 -3.63
CA ASN A 30 -6.37 13.36 -3.84
C ASN A 30 -5.01 13.99 -4.22
N PRO A 31 -4.07 14.12 -3.26
CA PRO A 31 -2.78 14.76 -3.51
C PRO A 31 -1.86 13.93 -4.42
N LEU A 32 -2.19 12.66 -4.70
CA LEU A 32 -1.36 11.73 -5.46
C LEU A 32 -1.61 11.78 -6.97
N LEU A 33 -2.41 12.74 -7.46
CA LEU A 33 -2.94 12.78 -8.84
C LEU A 33 -3.65 11.46 -9.16
N GLY A 34 -4.79 11.26 -8.51
CA GLY A 34 -5.57 10.04 -8.60
C GLY A 34 -7.08 10.29 -8.71
N PRO A 35 -7.87 9.21 -8.67
CA PRO A 35 -9.33 9.28 -8.73
C PRO A 35 -9.93 9.63 -7.36
N SER A 36 -11.27 9.74 -7.30
CA SER A 36 -12.00 9.99 -6.05
C SER A 36 -12.02 8.78 -5.13
N ALA A 37 -12.33 9.01 -3.85
CA ALA A 37 -12.51 7.95 -2.85
C ALA A 37 -13.58 6.93 -3.29
N SER A 38 -14.75 7.38 -3.73
CA SER A 38 -15.80 6.51 -4.30
C SER A 38 -15.33 5.65 -5.48
N THR A 39 -14.44 6.17 -6.31
CA THR A 39 -13.88 5.43 -7.44
C THR A 39 -12.94 4.33 -6.97
N LEU A 40 -12.09 4.61 -5.98
CA LEU A 40 -11.24 3.60 -5.34
C LEU A 40 -12.08 2.48 -4.71
N ASP A 41 -13.19 2.82 -4.06
CA ASP A 41 -14.15 1.85 -3.54
C ASP A 41 -14.77 1.00 -4.67
N ALA A 42 -15.18 1.60 -5.78
CA ALA A 42 -15.78 0.89 -6.90
C ALA A 42 -14.83 -0.15 -7.52
N VAL A 43 -13.52 0.15 -7.59
CA VAL A 43 -12.52 -0.74 -8.22
C VAL A 43 -11.90 -1.76 -7.25
N GLY A 44 -12.28 -1.76 -5.98
CA GLY A 44 -11.90 -2.80 -5.03
C GLY A 44 -10.89 -2.40 -3.96
N ALA A 45 -10.81 -1.12 -3.58
CA ALA A 45 -10.05 -0.70 -2.40
C ALA A 45 -10.60 -1.35 -1.13
N LEU A 46 -9.74 -1.46 -0.11
CA LEU A 46 -10.15 -1.94 1.21
C LEU A 46 -10.86 -0.82 1.97
N ARG A 47 -12.03 -1.13 2.54
CA ARG A 47 -12.78 -0.21 3.41
C ARG A 47 -13.53 -1.02 4.46
N ARG A 48 -13.61 -0.53 5.69
CA ARG A 48 -14.22 -1.26 6.80
C ARG A 48 -15.66 -1.67 6.51
N THR A 49 -16.49 -0.72 6.09
CA THR A 49 -17.91 -0.92 5.78
C THR A 49 -18.13 -2.00 4.71
N LEU A 50 -17.32 -1.97 3.64
CA LEU A 50 -17.44 -2.91 2.53
C LEU A 50 -16.93 -4.32 2.89
N LEU A 51 -15.95 -4.41 3.78
CA LEU A 51 -15.55 -5.70 4.33
C LEU A 51 -16.72 -6.28 5.14
N THR A 52 -17.36 -5.51 6.02
CA THR A 52 -18.52 -5.98 6.80
C THR A 52 -19.67 -6.47 5.93
N GLU A 53 -19.85 -5.91 4.73
CA GLU A 53 -20.81 -6.34 3.70
C GLU A 53 -20.38 -7.58 2.88
N HIS A 54 -19.49 -8.42 3.42
CA HIS A 54 -19.03 -9.68 2.79
C HIS A 54 -18.23 -9.53 1.48
N GLN A 55 -17.68 -8.35 1.17
CA GLN A 55 -16.88 -8.12 -0.04
C GLN A 55 -15.41 -8.56 0.16
N THR A 56 -15.17 -9.82 0.54
CA THR A 56 -13.83 -10.37 0.86
C THR A 56 -12.88 -10.43 -0.34
N TRP A 57 -13.40 -10.41 -1.56
CA TRP A 57 -12.60 -10.31 -2.79
C TRP A 57 -11.69 -9.07 -2.80
N ARG A 58 -12.03 -8.03 -2.04
CA ARG A 58 -11.23 -6.81 -1.88
C ARG A 58 -9.84 -7.07 -1.31
N LEU A 59 -9.69 -8.11 -0.48
CA LEU A 59 -8.39 -8.54 0.04
C LEU A 59 -7.43 -8.98 -1.07
N PHE A 60 -7.97 -9.41 -2.22
CA PHE A 60 -7.19 -9.84 -3.37
C PHE A 60 -7.01 -8.72 -4.40
N THR A 61 -7.93 -7.76 -4.48
CA THR A 61 -7.85 -6.65 -5.47
C THR A 61 -7.06 -5.45 -4.94
N ALA A 62 -7.20 -5.10 -3.66
CA ALA A 62 -6.54 -3.94 -3.06
C ALA A 62 -5.00 -3.94 -3.21
N PRO A 63 -4.29 -5.09 -3.17
CA PRO A 63 -2.85 -5.15 -3.47
C PRO A 63 -2.44 -4.71 -4.88
N TRP A 64 -3.36 -4.62 -5.83
CA TRP A 64 -3.04 -4.28 -7.22
C TRP A 64 -3.47 -2.86 -7.58
N LEU A 65 -4.14 -2.17 -6.65
CA LEU A 65 -4.61 -0.81 -6.82
C LEU A 65 -3.56 0.20 -6.37
N HIS A 66 -3.56 1.34 -7.03
CA HIS A 66 -2.70 2.48 -6.70
C HIS A 66 -3.58 3.72 -6.52
N ALA A 67 -3.28 4.51 -5.50
CA ALA A 67 -4.06 5.68 -5.11
C ALA A 67 -3.91 6.87 -6.08
N GLY A 68 -2.85 6.88 -6.89
CA GLY A 68 -2.57 7.93 -7.87
C GLY A 68 -1.27 7.67 -8.63
N ILE A 69 -0.94 8.56 -9.57
CA ILE A 69 0.23 8.41 -10.45
C ILE A 69 1.55 8.42 -9.66
N PHE A 70 1.71 9.34 -8.70
CA PHE A 70 2.95 9.39 -7.91
C PHE A 70 3.17 8.10 -7.12
N HIS A 71 2.10 7.55 -6.55
CA HIS A 71 2.15 6.26 -5.87
C HIS A 71 2.53 5.13 -6.82
N LEU A 72 1.91 5.05 -7.99
CA LEU A 72 2.24 4.05 -9.00
C LEU A 72 3.70 4.12 -9.45
N LEU A 73 4.20 5.31 -9.79
CA LEU A 73 5.56 5.47 -10.31
C LEU A 73 6.62 5.07 -9.28
N ILE A 74 6.52 5.58 -8.05
CA ILE A 74 7.49 5.31 -6.99
C ILE A 74 7.47 3.82 -6.62
N ASN A 75 6.28 3.23 -6.47
CA ASN A 75 6.13 1.83 -6.15
C ASN A 75 6.68 0.94 -7.27
N LEU A 76 6.29 1.20 -8.52
CA LEU A 76 6.70 0.40 -9.68
C LEU A 76 8.22 0.43 -9.90
N VAL A 77 8.86 1.61 -9.84
CA VAL A 77 10.31 1.72 -9.97
C VAL A 77 11.02 0.91 -8.87
N SER A 78 10.53 1.00 -7.63
CA SER A 78 11.08 0.25 -6.50
C SER A 78 10.91 -1.26 -6.67
N VAL A 79 9.72 -1.71 -7.10
CA VAL A 79 9.41 -3.13 -7.35
C VAL A 79 10.24 -3.68 -8.50
N VAL A 80 10.36 -2.96 -9.61
CA VAL A 80 11.16 -3.39 -10.76
C VAL A 80 12.62 -3.55 -10.37
N TYR A 81 13.19 -2.57 -9.65
CA TYR A 81 14.58 -2.62 -9.23
C TYR A 81 14.85 -3.82 -8.29
N LEU A 82 14.08 -3.95 -7.21
CA LEU A 82 14.27 -5.02 -6.23
C LEU A 82 13.87 -6.38 -6.79
N GLY A 83 12.80 -6.43 -7.57
CA GLY A 83 12.26 -7.64 -8.20
C GLY A 83 13.25 -8.24 -9.18
N ILE A 84 13.80 -7.44 -10.10
CA ILE A 84 14.82 -7.89 -11.06
C ILE A 84 16.04 -8.42 -10.30
N HIS A 85 16.49 -7.72 -9.26
CA HIS A 85 17.64 -8.15 -8.48
C HIS A 85 17.40 -9.51 -7.80
N LEU A 86 16.29 -9.67 -7.08
CA LEU A 86 15.92 -10.93 -6.43
C LEU A 86 15.68 -12.06 -7.44
N GLU A 87 15.03 -11.77 -8.57
CA GLU A 87 14.79 -12.74 -9.64
C GLU A 87 16.09 -13.25 -10.27
N GLN A 88 17.04 -12.36 -10.55
CA GLN A 88 18.35 -12.74 -11.09
C GLN A 88 19.15 -13.60 -10.11
N GLU A 89 19.05 -13.32 -8.80
CA GLU A 89 19.81 -14.04 -7.78
C GLU A 89 19.17 -15.33 -7.30
N PHE A 90 17.84 -15.40 -7.21
CA PHE A 90 17.13 -16.54 -6.59
C PHE A 90 16.12 -17.23 -7.51
N GLY A 91 15.90 -16.68 -8.69
CA GLY A 91 14.97 -17.18 -9.70
C GLY A 91 13.54 -16.62 -9.55
N PRO A 92 12.77 -16.59 -10.64
CA PRO A 92 11.46 -15.94 -10.70
C PRO A 92 10.43 -16.57 -9.76
N LEU A 93 10.43 -17.91 -9.62
CA LEU A 93 9.44 -18.61 -8.81
C LEU A 93 9.48 -18.17 -7.33
N ARG A 94 10.68 -18.07 -6.75
CA ARG A 94 10.85 -17.73 -5.33
C ARG A 94 10.52 -16.27 -5.07
N SER A 95 11.01 -15.38 -5.95
CA SER A 95 10.72 -13.94 -5.87
C SER A 95 9.23 -13.65 -6.07
N GLY A 96 8.60 -14.32 -7.04
CA GLY A 96 7.16 -14.21 -7.30
C GLY A 96 6.29 -14.74 -6.15
N MET A 97 6.69 -15.84 -5.49
CA MET A 97 6.00 -16.34 -4.31
C MET A 97 6.08 -15.36 -3.13
N ILE A 98 7.27 -14.78 -2.88
CA ILE A 98 7.45 -13.77 -1.83
C ILE A 98 6.58 -12.54 -2.15
N TYR A 99 6.65 -12.04 -3.38
CA TYR A 99 5.86 -10.90 -3.83
C TYR A 99 4.35 -11.10 -3.58
N THR A 100 3.80 -12.22 -4.06
CA THR A 100 2.36 -12.49 -3.97
C THR A 100 1.90 -12.80 -2.54
N LEU A 101 2.63 -13.64 -1.80
CA LEU A 101 2.26 -13.97 -0.42
C LEU A 101 2.37 -12.73 0.49
N SER A 102 3.40 -11.90 0.32
CA SER A 102 3.51 -10.65 1.09
C SER A 102 2.40 -9.67 0.79
N ALA A 103 1.93 -9.60 -0.46
CA ALA A 103 0.76 -8.81 -0.83
C ALA A 103 -0.49 -9.29 -0.07
N LEU A 104 -0.72 -10.61 -0.03
CA LEU A 104 -1.85 -11.22 0.67
C LEU A 104 -1.79 -11.01 2.19
N VAL A 105 -0.65 -11.27 2.82
CA VAL A 105 -0.47 -11.05 4.26
C VAL A 105 -0.62 -9.57 4.60
N GLY A 106 -0.08 -8.67 3.77
CA GLY A 106 -0.30 -7.24 3.90
C GLY A 106 -1.78 -6.87 3.88
N SER A 107 -2.57 -7.41 2.93
CA SER A 107 -4.02 -7.18 2.92
C SER A 107 -4.76 -7.77 4.12
N LEU A 108 -4.30 -8.90 4.68
CA LEU A 108 -4.87 -9.43 5.93
C LEU A 108 -4.58 -8.52 7.12
N VAL A 109 -3.35 -8.01 7.24
CA VAL A 109 -2.99 -7.04 8.28
C VAL A 109 -3.76 -5.74 8.10
N SER A 110 -3.84 -5.23 6.87
CA SER A 110 -4.67 -4.08 6.49
C SER A 110 -6.11 -4.24 6.98
N ALA A 111 -6.74 -5.39 6.73
CA ALA A 111 -8.11 -5.67 7.14
C ALA A 111 -8.35 -5.57 8.65
N THR A 112 -7.32 -5.80 9.47
CA THR A 112 -7.43 -5.68 10.95
C THR A 112 -7.29 -4.25 11.46
N PHE A 113 -6.64 -3.37 10.70
CA PHE A 113 -6.44 -1.95 11.04
C PHE A 113 -7.23 -1.02 10.12
N VAL A 114 -8.13 -1.59 9.30
CA VAL A 114 -8.87 -0.88 8.25
C VAL A 114 -9.70 0.26 8.83
N GLN A 115 -9.66 1.38 8.13
CA GLN A 115 -10.36 2.61 8.45
C GLN A 115 -11.65 2.73 7.63
N ASP A 116 -12.47 3.72 7.92
CA ASP A 116 -13.71 4.04 7.21
C ASP A 116 -13.45 4.88 5.94
N SER A 117 -12.18 5.08 5.58
CA SER A 117 -11.69 5.60 4.29
C SER A 117 -11.16 4.46 3.38
N PRO A 118 -11.23 4.61 2.04
CA PRO A 118 -10.70 3.61 1.11
C PRO A 118 -9.18 3.54 1.16
N GLN A 119 -8.65 2.32 1.14
CA GLN A 119 -7.22 2.05 1.26
C GLN A 119 -6.74 1.09 0.18
N VAL A 120 -5.61 1.43 -0.45
CA VAL A 120 -4.91 0.56 -1.40
C VAL A 120 -3.64 -0.01 -0.78
N GLY A 121 -3.32 -1.26 -1.12
CA GLY A 121 -2.27 -2.05 -0.44
C GLY A 121 -1.10 -2.46 -1.33
N SER A 122 -0.90 -1.85 -2.51
CA SER A 122 0.14 -2.32 -3.45
C SER A 122 1.56 -2.30 -2.90
N SER A 123 1.84 -1.39 -1.96
CA SER A 123 3.12 -1.34 -1.25
C SER A 123 3.43 -2.58 -0.42
N ALA A 124 2.45 -3.41 -0.02
CA ALA A 124 2.72 -4.65 0.71
C ALA A 124 3.68 -5.59 -0.04
N ALA A 125 3.50 -5.74 -1.34
CA ALA A 125 4.36 -6.61 -2.15
C ALA A 125 5.79 -6.07 -2.25
N LEU A 126 5.94 -4.76 -2.45
CA LEU A 126 7.22 -4.06 -2.43
C LEU A 126 7.95 -4.23 -1.09
N PHE A 127 7.26 -3.97 0.01
CA PHE A 127 7.82 -4.12 1.35
C PHE A 127 8.18 -5.59 1.64
N GLY A 128 7.43 -6.54 1.09
CA GLY A 128 7.79 -7.95 1.09
C GLY A 128 9.14 -8.24 0.43
N LEU A 129 9.39 -7.67 -0.75
CA LEU A 129 10.69 -7.77 -1.41
C LEU A 129 11.81 -7.10 -0.58
N LEU A 130 11.55 -5.94 0.03
CA LEU A 130 12.50 -5.27 0.93
C LEU A 130 12.83 -6.13 2.16
N GLY A 131 11.81 -6.71 2.80
CA GLY A 131 11.99 -7.62 3.94
C GLY A 131 12.81 -8.85 3.54
N ALA A 132 12.53 -9.42 2.38
CA ALA A 132 13.29 -10.55 1.85
C ALA A 132 14.76 -10.20 1.57
N MET A 133 15.01 -9.02 1.00
CA MET A 133 16.37 -8.48 0.80
C MET A 133 17.10 -8.28 2.12
N LEU A 134 16.43 -7.77 3.16
CA LEU A 134 17.02 -7.65 4.48
C LEU A 134 17.36 -9.02 5.07
N ALA A 135 16.52 -10.03 4.89
CA ALA A 135 16.80 -11.40 5.33
C ALA A 135 18.04 -11.99 4.62
N VAL A 136 18.20 -11.74 3.31
CA VAL A 136 19.40 -12.10 2.54
C VAL A 136 20.64 -11.39 3.09
N LEU A 137 20.55 -10.08 3.31
CA LEU A 137 21.66 -9.28 3.85
C LEU A 137 22.10 -9.78 5.23
N ILE A 138 21.17 -10.08 6.14
CA ILE A 138 21.49 -10.64 7.46
C ILE A 138 22.13 -12.03 7.32
N ARG A 139 21.58 -12.88 6.44
CA ARG A 139 22.08 -14.25 6.23
C ARG A 139 23.50 -14.27 5.69
N TYR A 140 23.83 -13.39 4.76
CA TYR A 140 25.14 -13.30 4.13
C TYR A 140 25.97 -12.12 4.63
N TRP A 141 25.66 -11.60 5.82
CA TRP A 141 26.26 -10.38 6.39
C TRP A 141 27.79 -10.33 6.32
N ARG A 142 28.47 -11.47 6.46
CA ARG A 142 29.94 -11.54 6.41
C ARG A 142 30.53 -11.49 4.99
N HIS A 143 29.72 -11.73 3.97
CA HIS A 143 30.15 -11.86 2.57
C HIS A 143 29.88 -10.61 1.73
N PHE A 144 29.00 -9.71 2.18
CA PHE A 144 28.76 -8.43 1.52
C PHE A 144 29.99 -7.52 1.61
N ASN A 145 30.39 -6.98 0.45
CA ASN A 145 31.52 -6.07 0.33
C ASN A 145 31.21 -4.71 0.97
N ASP A 146 30.02 -4.14 0.71
CA ASP A 146 29.57 -2.86 1.27
C ASP A 146 28.19 -2.97 1.97
N LYS A 147 28.25 -3.40 3.23
CA LYS A 147 27.05 -3.64 4.06
C LYS A 147 26.33 -2.35 4.42
N CYS A 148 27.10 -1.27 4.61
CA CYS A 148 26.55 0.02 4.97
C CYS A 148 25.76 0.59 3.80
N ALA A 149 26.31 0.54 2.58
CA ALA A 149 25.57 0.98 1.40
C ALA A 149 24.33 0.13 1.14
N ALA A 150 24.40 -1.20 1.29
CA ALA A 150 23.24 -2.08 1.15
C ALA A 150 22.14 -1.78 2.20
N LEU A 151 22.50 -1.57 3.47
CA LEU A 151 21.54 -1.19 4.51
C LEU A 151 20.94 0.19 4.26
N LEU A 152 21.77 1.19 3.93
CA LEU A 152 21.31 2.54 3.62
C LEU A 152 20.35 2.54 2.44
N PHE A 153 20.60 1.70 1.44
CA PHE A 153 19.71 1.57 0.29
C PHE A 153 18.36 0.95 0.65
N ILE A 154 18.34 -0.18 1.38
CA ILE A 154 17.10 -0.79 1.89
C ILE A 154 16.33 0.22 2.74
N PHE A 155 17.02 0.91 3.66
CA PHE A 155 16.44 1.93 4.52
C PHE A 155 15.90 3.12 3.72
N SER A 156 16.59 3.59 2.68
CA SER A 156 16.13 4.70 1.84
C SER A 156 14.84 4.36 1.12
N ILE A 157 14.74 3.19 0.49
CA ILE A 157 13.50 2.77 -0.19
C ILE A 157 12.38 2.61 0.84
N PHE A 158 12.67 1.99 1.99
CA PHE A 158 11.71 1.83 3.09
C PHE A 158 11.16 3.20 3.51
N THR A 159 12.02 4.15 3.85
CA THR A 159 11.61 5.48 4.33
C THR A 159 10.84 6.26 3.28
N ILE A 160 11.27 6.25 2.01
CA ILE A 160 10.58 6.98 0.93
C ILE A 160 9.17 6.42 0.72
N ASN A 161 9.02 5.10 0.61
CA ASN A 161 7.71 4.49 0.37
C ASN A 161 6.81 4.56 1.62
N PHE A 162 7.38 4.43 2.82
CA PHE A 162 6.62 4.54 4.06
C PHE A 162 6.13 5.98 4.28
N ALA A 163 6.96 6.98 3.99
CA ALA A 163 6.59 8.39 4.04
C ALA A 163 5.52 8.73 2.99
N LEU A 164 5.61 8.15 1.79
CA LEU A 164 4.55 8.25 0.79
C LEU A 164 3.23 7.67 1.33
N GLY A 165 3.30 6.57 2.09
CA GLY A 165 2.16 5.97 2.77
C GLY A 165 1.53 6.78 3.91
N LEU A 166 2.08 7.95 4.25
CA LEU A 166 1.45 8.91 5.17
C LEU A 166 0.48 9.86 4.44
N LEU A 167 0.39 9.76 3.11
CA LEU A 167 -0.60 10.46 2.31
C LEU A 167 -1.91 9.67 2.25
N PRO A 168 -3.06 10.34 2.01
CA PRO A 168 -4.36 9.68 1.95
C PRO A 168 -4.40 8.48 1.00
N TYR A 169 -5.22 7.50 1.36
CA TYR A 169 -5.55 6.28 0.60
C TYR A 169 -4.45 5.21 0.50
N ILE A 170 -3.22 5.47 0.95
CA ILE A 170 -2.16 4.46 0.97
C ILE A 170 -2.11 3.78 2.34
N ASP A 171 -2.01 2.45 2.36
CA ASP A 171 -2.01 1.70 3.61
C ASP A 171 -0.60 1.23 4.04
N ASN A 172 -0.11 1.82 5.13
CA ASN A 172 1.15 1.45 5.75
C ASN A 172 1.05 0.20 6.64
N PHE A 173 -0.12 -0.14 7.19
CA PHE A 173 -0.30 -1.44 7.88
C PHE A 173 -0.13 -2.60 6.89
N SER A 174 -0.63 -2.45 5.67
CA SER A 174 -0.37 -3.39 4.59
C SER A 174 1.14 -3.55 4.33
N SER A 175 1.87 -2.44 4.28
CA SER A 175 3.32 -2.42 4.11
C SER A 175 4.08 -3.12 5.26
N ILE A 176 3.66 -2.91 6.52
CA ILE A 176 4.23 -3.58 7.70
C ILE A 176 4.01 -5.10 7.63
N GLY A 177 2.80 -5.53 7.28
CA GLY A 177 2.48 -6.95 7.10
C GLY A 177 3.27 -7.59 5.95
N GLY A 178 3.39 -6.86 4.84
CA GLY A 178 4.22 -7.21 3.69
C GLY A 178 5.69 -7.39 4.08
N PHE A 179 6.28 -6.40 4.75
CA PHE A 179 7.67 -6.46 5.22
C PHE A 179 7.94 -7.65 6.13
N THR A 180 7.08 -7.84 7.14
CA THR A 180 7.23 -8.91 8.13
C THR A 180 7.14 -10.28 7.46
N SER A 181 6.14 -10.49 6.60
CA SER A 181 5.99 -11.73 5.85
C SER A 181 7.16 -11.98 4.90
N GLY A 182 7.59 -10.97 4.14
CA GLY A 182 8.70 -11.08 3.20
C GLY A 182 10.03 -11.37 3.88
N PHE A 183 10.28 -10.79 5.05
CA PHE A 183 11.44 -11.08 5.88
C PHE A 183 11.48 -12.55 6.32
N LEU A 184 10.36 -13.08 6.83
CA LEU A 184 10.25 -14.48 7.22
C LEU A 184 10.38 -15.41 6.01
N LEU A 185 9.68 -15.12 4.91
CA LEU A 185 9.75 -15.89 3.67
C LEU A 185 11.13 -15.82 3.00
N GLY A 186 11.86 -14.73 3.16
CA GLY A 186 13.25 -14.59 2.74
C GLY A 186 14.14 -15.61 3.44
N PHE A 187 13.99 -15.76 4.75
CA PHE A 187 14.68 -16.83 5.48
C PHE A 187 14.22 -18.23 5.05
N VAL A 188 12.95 -18.42 4.70
CA VAL A 188 12.42 -19.72 4.25
C VAL A 188 12.93 -20.11 2.86
N SER A 189 12.91 -19.19 1.90
CA SER A 189 13.02 -19.50 0.47
C SER A 189 14.35 -19.06 -0.18
N LEU A 190 14.98 -18.01 0.33
CA LEU A 190 16.22 -17.42 -0.25
C LEU A 190 17.48 -17.96 0.44
N TYR A 191 17.60 -19.29 0.52
CA TYR A 191 18.71 -19.96 1.23
C TYR A 191 19.86 -20.41 0.30
N LYS A 192 19.60 -20.47 -1.00
CA LYS A 192 20.58 -20.83 -2.02
C LYS A 192 20.38 -19.95 -3.24
N PRO A 193 21.36 -19.13 -3.64
CA PRO A 193 21.28 -18.37 -4.88
C PRO A 193 21.15 -19.33 -6.07
N HIS A 194 20.36 -18.93 -7.05
CA HIS A 194 20.26 -19.55 -8.36
C HIS A 194 21.50 -19.16 -9.16
N CYS A 195 22.56 -19.99 -9.09
CA CYS A 195 23.71 -19.85 -9.98
C CYS A 195 23.26 -20.11 -11.42
N ARG A 196 22.90 -19.04 -12.13
CA ARG A 196 23.14 -18.96 -13.58
C ARG A 196 24.56 -18.41 -13.73
N ASP A 197 25.37 -19.04 -14.57
CA ASP A 197 26.71 -18.59 -14.92
C ASP A 197 26.66 -17.15 -15.44
N LEU A 198 26.76 -16.18 -14.53
CA LEU A 198 26.79 -14.76 -14.82
C LEU A 198 28.26 -14.32 -14.75
N PRO A 199 28.76 -13.60 -15.78
CA PRO A 199 30.15 -13.17 -15.81
C PRO A 199 30.47 -12.33 -14.56
N THR A 200 31.65 -12.60 -13.99
CA THR A 200 32.21 -12.13 -12.72
C THR A 200 32.40 -10.60 -12.57
N ASN A 201 31.78 -9.80 -13.43
CA ASN A 201 31.88 -8.34 -13.45
C ASN A 201 30.56 -7.64 -13.05
N LYS A 202 29.85 -8.14 -12.03
CA LYS A 202 28.77 -7.37 -11.41
C LYS A 202 29.35 -6.44 -10.35
N VAL A 203 29.77 -5.24 -10.76
CA VAL A 203 29.99 -4.11 -9.82
C VAL A 203 28.62 -3.57 -9.42
N GLY A 204 27.95 -4.25 -8.49
CA GLY A 204 26.60 -3.90 -8.03
C GLY A 204 26.55 -3.62 -6.54
N LEU A 205 25.60 -2.79 -6.11
CA LEU A 205 25.39 -2.39 -4.71
C LEU A 205 25.20 -3.56 -3.74
N PHE A 206 24.70 -4.69 -4.25
CA PHE A 206 24.46 -5.92 -3.48
C PHE A 206 25.48 -7.02 -3.79
N ASP A 207 26.66 -6.67 -4.28
CA ASP A 207 27.71 -7.66 -4.55
C ASP A 207 28.23 -8.27 -3.24
N TYR A 208 28.20 -9.60 -3.16
CA TYR A 208 28.75 -10.37 -2.06
C TYR A 208 29.58 -11.53 -2.59
N GLY A 209 30.80 -11.67 -2.09
CA GLY A 209 31.74 -12.69 -2.54
C GLY A 209 31.24 -14.10 -2.19
N VAL A 210 30.82 -14.86 -3.21
CA VAL A 210 30.50 -16.29 -3.08
C VAL A 210 31.79 -17.10 -3.00
N GLN A 211 32.59 -16.88 -1.95
CA GLN A 211 33.82 -17.65 -1.75
C GLN A 211 33.49 -18.99 -1.11
N SER A 212 33.87 -20.06 -1.79
CA SER A 212 33.55 -21.45 -1.49
C SER A 212 34.13 -21.91 -0.14
N SER A 213 33.41 -21.70 0.95
CA SER A 213 33.63 -22.49 2.18
C SER A 213 32.45 -22.40 3.14
N ILE A 214 31.34 -23.07 2.79
CA ILE A 214 30.28 -23.36 3.77
C ILE A 214 30.82 -24.48 4.66
N LYS A 215 31.58 -24.13 5.70
CA LYS A 215 32.07 -25.08 6.71
C LYS A 215 30.89 -25.76 7.41
N LEU A 216 31.04 -27.05 7.71
CA LEU A 216 30.04 -27.98 8.25
C LEU A 216 29.20 -27.47 9.44
N LYS A 217 29.70 -26.51 10.24
CA LYS A 217 28.97 -25.83 11.33
C LYS A 217 27.77 -24.99 10.83
N GLN A 218 27.85 -24.43 9.62
CA GLN A 218 26.74 -23.74 8.93
C GLN A 218 25.67 -24.69 8.35
N LYS A 219 25.87 -26.01 8.41
CA LYS A 219 24.99 -26.99 7.73
C LYS A 219 23.75 -27.35 8.56
N LEU A 220 23.81 -27.22 9.90
CA LEU A 220 22.68 -27.43 10.83
C LEU A 220 21.94 -26.15 11.22
N ASP A 221 22.60 -24.99 11.33
CA ASP A 221 21.94 -23.71 11.70
C ASP A 221 20.95 -23.22 10.63
N LYS A 222 21.18 -23.59 9.36
CA LYS A 222 20.36 -23.18 8.22
C LYS A 222 18.96 -23.84 8.18
N PRO A 223 18.81 -25.17 8.37
CA PRO A 223 17.47 -25.79 8.43
C PRO A 223 16.68 -25.39 9.67
N VAL A 224 17.32 -25.23 10.84
CA VAL A 224 16.63 -24.80 12.07
C VAL A 224 16.03 -23.41 11.89
N LEU A 225 16.82 -22.43 11.42
CA LEU A 225 16.32 -21.08 11.14
C LEU A 225 15.17 -21.09 10.13
N ARG A 226 15.24 -21.94 9.11
CA ARG A 226 14.19 -22.09 8.09
C ARG A 226 12.88 -22.60 8.70
N ILE A 227 12.96 -23.63 9.55
CA ILE A 227 11.79 -24.21 10.22
C ILE A 227 11.17 -23.18 11.17
N VAL A 228 11.99 -22.50 11.98
CA VAL A 228 11.52 -21.45 12.89
C VAL A 228 10.84 -20.32 12.12
N ALA A 229 11.46 -19.82 11.04
CA ALA A 229 10.87 -18.77 10.22
C ALA A 229 9.55 -19.21 9.56
N LEU A 230 9.46 -20.47 9.13
CA LEU A 230 8.23 -21.03 8.56
C LEU A 230 7.10 -21.15 9.61
N LEU A 231 7.43 -21.59 10.82
CA LEU A 231 6.47 -21.66 11.93
C LEU A 231 5.98 -20.27 12.32
N LEU A 232 6.89 -19.29 12.45
CA LEU A 232 6.54 -17.90 12.71
C LEU A 232 5.66 -17.32 11.60
N PHE A 233 6.01 -17.57 10.33
CA PHE A 233 5.18 -17.14 9.20
C PHE A 233 3.79 -17.76 9.26
N GLY A 234 3.68 -19.07 9.55
CA GLY A 234 2.40 -19.77 9.69
C GLY A 234 1.54 -19.21 10.83
N LEU A 235 2.16 -18.87 11.96
CA LEU A 235 1.49 -18.23 13.10
C LEU A 235 0.97 -16.84 12.75
N VAL A 236 1.81 -15.99 12.11
CA VAL A 236 1.40 -14.65 11.66
C VAL A 236 0.27 -14.75 10.64
N PHE A 237 0.43 -15.61 9.62
CA PHE A 237 -0.58 -15.82 8.58
C PHE A 237 -1.92 -16.27 9.17
N SER A 238 -1.91 -17.30 10.03
CA SER A 238 -3.12 -17.85 10.64
C SER A 238 -3.76 -16.85 11.58
N GLY A 239 -2.97 -16.12 12.38
CA GLY A 239 -3.45 -15.05 13.26
C GLY A 239 -4.15 -13.94 12.47
N CYS A 240 -3.49 -13.39 11.44
CA CYS A 240 -4.05 -12.35 10.58
C CYS A 240 -5.29 -12.84 9.80
N LEU A 241 -5.30 -14.10 9.38
CA LEU A 241 -6.45 -14.69 8.71
C LEU A 241 -7.65 -14.79 9.66
N VAL A 242 -7.44 -15.31 10.87
CA VAL A 242 -8.51 -15.44 11.88
C VAL A 242 -9.04 -14.06 12.26
N THR A 243 -8.18 -13.08 12.55
CA THR A 243 -8.62 -11.73 12.92
C THR A 243 -9.36 -11.03 11.78
N ALA A 244 -8.92 -11.20 10.53
CA ALA A 244 -9.62 -10.66 9.36
C ALA A 244 -10.99 -11.33 9.14
N LEU A 245 -11.08 -12.66 9.28
CA LEU A 245 -12.33 -13.40 9.14
C LEU A 245 -13.32 -13.10 10.27
N TRP A 246 -12.83 -12.89 11.49
CA TRP A 246 -13.63 -12.51 12.65
C TRP A 246 -13.92 -11.00 12.71
N ARG A 247 -13.41 -10.23 11.73
CA ARG A 247 -13.63 -8.80 11.57
C ARG A 247 -13.20 -8.00 12.81
N ILE A 248 -12.14 -8.44 13.47
CA ILE A 248 -11.60 -7.78 14.66
C ILE A 248 -10.89 -6.50 14.23
N ASN A 249 -11.34 -5.38 14.78
CA ASN A 249 -10.77 -4.07 14.49
C ASN A 249 -9.76 -3.67 15.57
N LEU A 250 -8.48 -3.87 15.28
CA LEU A 250 -7.39 -3.52 16.18
C LEU A 250 -7.17 -2.00 16.27
N ASN A 251 -7.65 -1.22 15.30
CA ASN A 251 -7.55 0.24 15.33
C ASN A 251 -8.31 0.85 16.53
N GLN A 252 -9.36 0.18 17.04
CA GLN A 252 -10.11 0.63 18.22
C GLN A 252 -9.29 0.59 19.52
N TYR A 253 -8.28 -0.28 19.59
CA TYR A 253 -7.44 -0.44 20.78
C TYR A 253 -6.18 0.44 20.73
N CYS A 254 -6.01 1.22 19.65
CA CYS A 254 -4.79 1.97 19.39
C CYS A 254 -5.10 3.41 18.96
N SER A 255 -4.99 4.35 19.89
CA SER A 255 -5.30 5.76 19.64
C SER A 255 -4.39 6.42 18.61
N TRP A 256 -3.18 5.93 18.39
CA TRP A 256 -2.18 6.52 17.49
C TRP A 256 -2.07 5.83 16.12
N CYS A 257 -2.73 4.68 15.94
CA CYS A 257 -2.58 3.85 14.74
C CYS A 257 -3.03 4.55 13.46
N HIS A 258 -4.00 5.46 13.55
CA HIS A 258 -4.47 6.23 12.41
C HIS A 258 -3.37 7.10 11.76
N PHE A 259 -2.42 7.61 12.56
CA PHE A 259 -1.29 8.41 12.07
C PHE A 259 -0.28 7.62 11.26
N LEU A 260 -0.30 6.28 11.33
CA LEU A 260 0.56 5.46 10.48
C LEU A 260 0.12 5.45 9.03
N ASN A 261 -1.18 5.59 8.75
CA ASN A 261 -1.71 5.59 7.37
C ASN A 261 -1.95 7.00 6.82
N CYS A 262 -2.15 8.00 7.69
CA CYS A 262 -2.38 9.35 7.22
C CYS A 262 -2.03 10.40 8.28
N ILE A 263 -1.19 11.37 7.92
CA ILE A 263 -0.89 12.53 8.77
C ILE A 263 -1.67 13.74 8.24
N PRO A 264 -2.54 14.38 9.04
CA PRO A 264 -3.34 15.52 8.60
C PRO A 264 -2.45 16.74 8.29
N SER A 265 -2.82 17.50 7.27
CA SER A 265 -2.06 18.65 6.77
C SER A 265 -2.98 19.78 6.32
N LYS A 266 -2.44 20.98 6.09
CA LYS A 266 -3.21 22.11 5.53
C LYS A 266 -3.70 21.84 4.10
N ARG A 267 -3.13 20.86 3.40
CA ARG A 267 -3.39 20.57 1.98
C ARG A 267 -4.26 19.32 1.75
N TRP A 268 -4.47 18.48 2.75
CA TRP A 268 -5.27 17.26 2.64
C TRP A 268 -5.78 16.82 4.01
N SER A 269 -6.88 16.06 4.01
CA SER A 269 -7.50 15.54 5.22
C SER A 269 -7.33 14.04 5.38
N CYS A 270 -7.30 13.61 6.63
CA CYS A 270 -7.29 12.20 7.04
C CYS A 270 -8.58 11.81 7.76
N ASN A 271 -9.67 12.58 7.58
CA ASN A 271 -10.91 12.38 8.32
C ASN A 271 -11.49 10.99 8.07
N ASP A 272 -11.57 10.22 9.15
CA ASP A 272 -12.12 8.87 9.20
C ASP A 272 -13.59 8.85 9.69
N MET A 273 -14.19 10.03 9.87
CA MET A 273 -15.55 10.18 10.37
C MET A 273 -16.55 10.25 9.22
N THR A 274 -17.61 9.45 9.32
CA THR A 274 -18.86 9.63 8.56
C THR A 274 -19.34 11.06 8.76
N SER A 275 -19.05 11.89 7.76
CA SER A 275 -19.34 13.31 7.77
C SER A 275 -20.78 13.46 7.31
N SER A 276 -21.63 14.05 8.14
CA SER A 276 -23.02 14.33 7.78
C SER A 276 -23.09 15.72 7.15
N CYS A 277 -23.58 15.79 5.92
CA CYS A 277 -23.87 17.05 5.25
C CYS A 277 -25.35 17.21 4.98
N GLU A 278 -25.85 18.43 5.17
CA GLU A 278 -27.16 18.84 4.71
C GLU A 278 -27.07 19.24 3.23
N ILE A 279 -28.08 18.82 2.47
CA ILE A 279 -28.17 19.08 1.03
C ILE A 279 -29.29 20.09 0.81
N LEU A 280 -28.94 21.27 0.30
CA LEU A 280 -29.87 22.32 -0.08
C LEU A 280 -29.82 22.48 -1.60
N GLN A 281 -30.95 22.27 -2.27
CA GLN A 281 -31.06 22.42 -3.72
C GLN A 281 -31.88 23.66 -4.04
N SER A 282 -31.31 24.60 -4.81
CA SER A 282 -32.06 25.76 -5.29
C SER A 282 -32.99 25.34 -6.45
N VAL A 283 -34.22 25.84 -6.44
CA VAL A 283 -35.27 25.54 -7.44
C VAL A 283 -35.35 26.63 -8.53
N GLU A 284 -34.42 27.60 -8.52
CA GLU A 284 -34.39 28.71 -9.47
C GLU A 284 -33.79 28.31 -10.83
N HIS A 285 -33.88 29.23 -11.81
CA HIS A 285 -33.52 29.04 -13.22
C HIS A 285 -32.10 28.51 -13.47
N ASN A 286 -31.20 28.59 -12.47
CA ASN A 286 -29.93 27.88 -12.38
C ASN A 286 -29.95 26.98 -11.14
N ALA A 287 -30.18 25.68 -11.33
CA ALA A 287 -30.24 24.73 -10.23
C ALA A 287 -28.84 24.55 -9.62
N GLU A 288 -28.68 25.04 -8.38
CA GLU A 288 -27.44 24.94 -7.60
C GLU A 288 -27.62 23.95 -6.45
N LEU A 289 -26.54 23.23 -6.13
CA LEU A 289 -26.50 22.32 -4.99
C LEU A 289 -25.56 22.92 -3.94
N THR A 290 -26.08 23.17 -2.74
CA THR A 290 -25.28 23.58 -1.60
C THR A 290 -25.14 22.40 -0.64
N LEU A 291 -23.90 21.99 -0.39
CA LEU A 291 -23.56 21.00 0.63
C LEU A 291 -22.99 21.71 1.85
N THR A 292 -23.63 21.54 3.00
CA THR A 292 -23.20 22.14 4.27
C THR A 292 -22.80 21.06 5.26
N CYS A 293 -21.57 21.10 5.75
CA CYS A 293 -21.10 20.19 6.78
C CYS A 293 -21.73 20.52 8.14
N MET A 294 -22.42 19.54 8.73
CA MET A 294 -23.09 19.71 10.02
C MET A 294 -22.12 19.90 11.20
N ALA A 295 -20.88 19.41 11.08
CA ALA A 295 -19.91 19.41 12.17
C ALA A 295 -19.20 20.77 12.34
N ASN A 296 -18.92 21.48 11.24
CA ASN A 296 -18.12 22.70 11.26
C ASN A 296 -18.79 23.90 10.56
N GLY A 297 -19.98 23.71 9.98
CA GLY A 297 -20.74 24.75 9.29
C GLY A 297 -20.14 25.22 7.96
N LYS A 298 -19.04 24.61 7.48
CA LYS A 298 -18.48 24.91 6.16
C LYS A 298 -19.45 24.46 5.09
N PHE A 299 -19.59 25.24 4.03
CA PHE A 299 -20.44 24.91 2.90
C PHE A 299 -19.71 25.14 1.58
N MET A 300 -20.15 24.43 0.55
CA MET A 300 -19.71 24.62 -0.83
C MET A 300 -20.93 24.61 -1.74
N VAL A 301 -20.96 25.54 -2.68
CA VAL A 301 -22.02 25.67 -3.68
C VAL A 301 -21.50 25.12 -5.00
N PHE A 302 -22.27 24.22 -5.59
CA PHE A 302 -21.98 23.59 -6.87
C PHE A 302 -22.99 24.07 -7.90
N PRO A 303 -22.57 24.47 -9.11
CA PRO A 303 -23.46 24.96 -10.17
C PRO A 303 -24.23 23.83 -10.88
N PHE A 304 -24.44 22.69 -10.21
CA PHE A 304 -25.05 21.48 -10.76
C PHE A 304 -25.67 20.62 -9.67
N THR A 305 -26.69 19.83 -10.02
CA THR A 305 -27.50 19.05 -9.08
C THR A 305 -27.50 17.54 -9.33
N ASN A 306 -27.03 17.08 -10.49
CA ASN A 306 -26.99 15.66 -10.84
C ASN A 306 -25.70 14.99 -10.35
N ILE A 307 -25.62 14.71 -9.06
CA ILE A 307 -24.45 14.08 -8.41
C ILE A 307 -24.86 12.71 -7.85
N SER A 308 -24.04 11.69 -8.05
CA SER A 308 -24.28 10.36 -7.46
C SER A 308 -24.20 10.40 -5.92
N PRO A 309 -24.96 9.56 -5.18
CA PRO A 309 -24.92 9.54 -3.72
C PRO A 309 -23.51 9.30 -3.15
N ALA A 310 -22.71 8.46 -3.83
CA ALA A 310 -21.33 8.19 -3.44
C ALA A 310 -20.44 9.43 -3.58
N ARG A 311 -20.65 10.24 -4.63
CA ARG A 311 -19.90 11.48 -4.85
C ARG A 311 -20.31 12.58 -3.87
N VAL A 312 -21.58 12.64 -3.47
CA VAL A 312 -22.02 13.53 -2.36
C VAL A 312 -21.28 13.19 -1.08
N GLY A 313 -21.07 11.89 -0.79
CA GLY A 313 -20.26 11.44 0.34
C GLY A 313 -18.81 11.94 0.28
N ASP A 314 -18.14 11.76 -0.87
CA ASP A 314 -16.76 12.23 -1.08
C ASP A 314 -16.64 13.76 -0.84
N LEU A 315 -17.55 14.54 -1.44
CA LEU A 315 -17.57 16.00 -1.31
C LEU A 315 -17.87 16.43 0.13
N CYS A 316 -18.77 15.71 0.82
CA CYS A 316 -19.07 15.99 2.21
C CYS A 316 -17.85 15.79 3.11
N THR A 317 -17.09 14.70 2.91
CA THR A 317 -15.84 14.46 3.65
C THR A 317 -14.80 15.54 3.36
N LEU A 318 -14.72 16.02 2.11
CA LEU A 318 -13.85 17.13 1.74
C LEU A 318 -14.25 18.45 2.43
N ILE A 319 -15.54 18.80 2.45
CA ILE A 319 -16.04 20.05 3.05
C ILE A 319 -15.92 20.01 4.58
N CYS A 320 -16.16 18.86 5.20
CA CYS A 320 -16.03 18.68 6.64
C CYS A 320 -14.57 18.66 7.14
N SER A 321 -13.60 18.64 6.23
CA SER A 321 -12.19 18.64 6.58
C SER A 321 -11.59 19.98 6.96
#